data_AF-A0A4Y8KYK7-F1
#
_entry.id   AF-A0A4Y8KYK7-F1
#
_cell.length_a   1.000
_cell.length_b   1.000
_cell.length_c   1.000
_cell.angle_alpha   90.00
_cell.angle_beta   90.00
_cell.angle_gamma   90.00
#
_symmetry.space_group_name_H-M   'P 1'
#
loop_
_entity.id
_entity.type
_entity.pdbx_description
1 polymer ?
#
loop_
_entity_poly.entity_id
_entity_poly.type
_entity_poly.pdbx_seq_one_letter_code
_entity_poly.pdbx_strand_id
1 'polypeptide(L)'
;MKKTAFLFIIFFLVLSCNNKQKYTYTEIRSDGESSKIIEAENDSIAYERAFSYYLISKFVAIQLNSRANNNLEGAKDFKLLRPDYFDISHGDFLSDKNKLNKEIAERVFNQFKEDRIPSGSVGGISYYIIASNSLHTRIMTINKLDKEQIQTISSTLIPSIVYFHTIDQPQKGEEYAMKTKYDLLFY
;
A
#
# COMPACT_ATOMS: atom_id res chain seq x y z
N MET A 1 -4.00 -12.35 -56.67
CA MET A 1 -4.20 -12.94 -55.32
C MET A 1 -3.57 -12.10 -54.19
N LYS A 2 -3.58 -10.75 -54.27
CA LYS A 2 -3.01 -9.87 -53.22
C LYS A 2 -4.07 -9.16 -52.36
N LYS A 3 -5.34 -9.14 -52.81
CA LYS A 3 -6.45 -8.48 -52.11
C LYS A 3 -7.06 -9.31 -50.98
N THR A 4 -6.90 -10.63 -51.02
CA THR A 4 -7.38 -11.56 -49.97
C THR A 4 -6.50 -11.53 -48.71
N ALA A 5 -5.19 -11.29 -48.85
CA ALA A 5 -4.28 -11.19 -47.69
C ALA A 5 -4.51 -9.91 -46.88
N PHE A 6 -4.87 -8.80 -47.53
CA PHE A 6 -5.12 -7.52 -46.86
C PHE A 6 -6.37 -7.55 -45.97
N LEU A 7 -7.39 -8.31 -46.38
CA LEU A 7 -8.63 -8.50 -45.61
C LEU A 7 -8.41 -9.41 -44.38
N PHE A 8 -7.47 -10.36 -44.45
CA PHE A 8 -7.12 -11.23 -43.34
C PHE A 8 -6.37 -10.50 -42.21
N ILE A 9 -5.53 -9.52 -42.56
CA ILE A 9 -4.78 -8.71 -41.58
C ILE A 9 -5.73 -7.79 -40.78
N ILE A 10 -6.74 -7.22 -41.45
CA ILE A 10 -7.74 -6.37 -40.78
C ILE A 10 -8.63 -7.22 -39.84
N PHE A 11 -8.98 -8.45 -40.23
CA PHE A 11 -9.77 -9.35 -39.38
C PHE A 11 -9.04 -9.76 -38.08
N PHE A 12 -7.71 -9.92 -38.12
CA PHE A 12 -6.89 -10.14 -36.92
C PHE A 12 -6.73 -8.89 -36.04
N LEU A 13 -6.81 -7.69 -36.61
CA LEU A 13 -6.73 -6.43 -35.86
C LEU A 13 -8.01 -6.11 -35.06
N VAL A 14 -9.19 -6.54 -35.54
CA VAL A 14 -10.46 -6.34 -34.81
C VAL A 14 -10.64 -7.36 -33.67
N LEU A 15 -9.88 -8.47 -33.66
CA LEU A 15 -9.89 -9.45 -32.56
C LEU A 15 -9.09 -9.02 -31.33
N SER A 16 -8.45 -7.83 -31.34
CA SER A 16 -7.93 -7.19 -30.12
C SER A 16 -9.07 -6.55 -29.30
N CYS A 17 -10.22 -7.22 -29.23
CA CYS A 17 -11.31 -6.94 -28.31
C CYS A 17 -10.79 -7.15 -26.88
N ASN A 18 -10.39 -6.06 -26.24
CA ASN A 18 -10.42 -5.79 -24.79
C ASN A 18 -10.61 -7.04 -23.90
N ASN A 19 -9.61 -7.93 -23.88
CA ASN A 19 -9.66 -9.24 -23.20
C ASN A 19 -9.44 -9.09 -21.68
N LYS A 20 -10.11 -8.12 -21.08
CA LYS A 20 -10.05 -7.90 -19.63
C LYS A 20 -10.87 -8.98 -18.94
N GLN A 21 -10.24 -9.64 -17.99
CA GLN A 21 -10.89 -10.57 -17.09
C GLN A 21 -11.45 -9.81 -15.89
N LYS A 22 -12.54 -10.33 -15.31
CA LYS A 22 -13.21 -9.74 -14.15
C LYS A 22 -12.75 -10.45 -12.88
N TYR A 23 -12.02 -9.73 -12.05
CA TYR A 23 -11.56 -10.19 -10.74
C TYR A 23 -12.45 -9.60 -9.66
N THR A 24 -12.72 -10.35 -8.61
CA THR A 24 -13.48 -9.86 -7.45
C THR A 24 -12.50 -9.41 -6.37
N TYR A 25 -12.44 -8.11 -6.11
CA TYR A 25 -11.74 -7.56 -4.95
C TYR A 25 -12.71 -7.41 -3.79
N THR A 26 -12.32 -7.90 -2.62
CA THR A 26 -13.06 -7.76 -1.37
C THR A 26 -12.15 -7.14 -0.32
N GLU A 27 -12.45 -5.93 0.11
CA GLU A 27 -11.78 -5.29 1.24
C GLU A 27 -12.38 -5.79 2.55
N ILE A 28 -11.51 -6.25 3.46
CA ILE A 28 -11.90 -6.73 4.79
C ILE A 28 -11.65 -5.62 5.80
N ARG A 29 -12.69 -5.20 6.52
CA ARG A 29 -12.66 -4.14 7.53
C ARG A 29 -13.31 -4.65 8.83
N SER A 30 -13.23 -3.90 9.92
CA SER A 30 -13.95 -4.28 11.14
C SER A 30 -15.46 -4.09 11.07
N ASP A 31 -15.92 -3.15 10.26
CA ASP A 31 -17.33 -2.84 10.05
C ASP A 31 -17.98 -3.74 8.98
N GLY A 32 -17.21 -4.58 8.31
CA GLY A 32 -17.70 -5.57 7.35
C GLY A 32 -16.76 -5.77 6.16
N GLU A 33 -17.30 -6.39 5.12
CA GLU A 33 -16.61 -6.60 3.84
C GLU A 33 -17.22 -5.72 2.74
N SER A 34 -16.37 -5.14 1.89
CA SER A 34 -16.80 -4.36 0.73
C SER A 34 -16.21 -4.93 -0.55
N SER A 35 -17.06 -5.30 -1.50
CA SER A 35 -16.62 -5.97 -2.75
C SER A 35 -16.83 -5.10 -3.98
N LYS A 36 -15.90 -5.17 -4.93
CA LYS A 36 -16.00 -4.57 -6.26
C LYS A 36 -15.27 -5.40 -7.32
N ILE A 37 -15.62 -5.17 -8.58
CA ILE A 37 -14.96 -5.82 -9.71
C ILE A 37 -13.75 -5.01 -10.18
N ILE A 38 -12.64 -5.70 -10.43
CA ILE A 38 -11.46 -5.18 -11.11
C ILE A 38 -11.38 -5.82 -12.49
N GLU A 39 -11.39 -5.01 -13.54
CA GLU A 39 -11.18 -5.48 -14.91
C GLU A 39 -9.71 -5.36 -15.31
N ALA A 40 -9.00 -6.47 -15.48
CA ALA A 40 -7.57 -6.47 -15.77
C ALA A 40 -7.17 -7.48 -16.83
N GLU A 41 -6.05 -7.22 -17.50
CA GLU A 41 -5.51 -8.01 -18.60
C GLU A 41 -4.86 -9.32 -18.12
N ASN A 42 -4.42 -9.37 -16.85
CA ASN A 42 -3.82 -10.55 -16.21
C ASN A 42 -3.81 -10.43 -14.67
N ASP A 43 -3.46 -11.53 -13.99
CA ASP A 43 -3.38 -11.65 -12.53
C ASP A 43 -2.47 -10.59 -11.89
N SER A 44 -1.32 -10.28 -12.53
CA SER A 44 -0.37 -9.28 -12.01
C SER A 44 -0.96 -7.88 -11.97
N ILE A 45 -1.65 -7.46 -13.03
CA ILE A 45 -2.29 -6.14 -13.11
C ILE A 45 -3.50 -6.07 -12.17
N ALA A 46 -4.27 -7.16 -12.05
CA ALA A 46 -5.36 -7.26 -11.10
C ALA A 46 -4.85 -7.10 -9.66
N TYR A 47 -3.77 -7.81 -9.32
CA TYR A 47 -3.10 -7.74 -8.03
C TYR A 47 -2.58 -6.35 -7.73
N GLU A 48 -1.89 -5.71 -8.68
CA GLU A 48 -1.38 -4.35 -8.52
C GLU A 48 -2.49 -3.36 -8.16
N ARG A 49 -3.64 -3.44 -8.84
CA ARG A 49 -4.80 -2.58 -8.56
C ARG A 49 -5.44 -2.90 -7.22
N ALA A 50 -5.60 -4.19 -6.90
CA ALA A 50 -6.15 -4.64 -5.62
C ALA A 50 -5.29 -4.14 -4.44
N PHE A 51 -3.99 -4.39 -4.50
CA PHE A 51 -3.04 -3.96 -3.48
C PHE A 51 -2.99 -2.44 -3.36
N SER A 52 -3.08 -1.72 -4.49
CA SER A 52 -3.20 -0.25 -4.48
C SER A 52 -4.46 0.22 -3.75
N TYR A 53 -5.62 -0.37 -4.02
CA TYR A 53 -6.87 -0.01 -3.34
C TYR A 53 -6.80 -0.25 -1.83
N TYR A 54 -6.24 -1.40 -1.44
CA TYR A 54 -6.01 -1.74 -0.05
C TYR A 54 -5.12 -0.70 0.65
N LEU A 55 -3.99 -0.34 0.05
CA LEU A 55 -3.07 0.67 0.60
C LEU A 55 -3.71 2.07 0.66
N ILE A 56 -4.48 2.46 -0.35
CA ILE A 56 -5.22 3.72 -0.36
C ILE A 56 -6.20 3.77 0.83
N SER A 57 -6.99 2.72 1.01
CA SER A 57 -7.94 2.63 2.13
C SER A 57 -7.23 2.73 3.49
N LYS A 58 -6.10 2.02 3.65
CA LYS A 58 -5.25 2.12 4.85
C LYS A 58 -4.76 3.55 5.08
N PHE A 59 -4.18 4.20 4.07
CA PHE A 59 -3.62 5.53 4.22
C PHE A 59 -4.69 6.60 4.49
N VAL A 60 -5.83 6.55 3.80
CA VAL A 60 -6.94 7.50 4.03
C VAL A 60 -7.45 7.42 5.47
N ALA A 61 -7.64 6.21 6.02
CA ALA A 61 -8.08 6.04 7.40
C ALA A 61 -7.10 6.68 8.40
N ILE A 62 -5.79 6.50 8.19
CA ILE A 62 -4.76 7.12 9.02
C ILE A 62 -4.86 8.65 8.96
N GLN A 63 -5.04 9.22 7.77
CA GLN A 63 -5.17 10.67 7.62
C GLN A 63 -6.42 11.20 8.34
N LEU A 64 -7.56 10.54 8.19
CA LEU A 64 -8.81 10.97 8.83
C LEU A 64 -8.72 10.88 10.36
N ASN A 65 -8.13 9.81 10.90
CA ASN A 65 -7.93 9.66 12.34
C ASN A 65 -7.00 10.74 12.89
N SER A 66 -5.95 11.12 12.15
CA SER A 66 -5.03 12.19 12.56
C SER A 66 -5.68 13.58 12.62
N ARG A 67 -6.74 13.83 11.84
CA ARG A 67 -7.38 15.15 11.72
C ARG A 67 -8.59 15.32 12.64
N ALA A 68 -9.32 14.23 12.92
CA ALA A 68 -10.63 14.30 13.55
C ALA A 68 -10.74 13.53 14.88
N ASN A 69 -9.65 12.96 15.40
CA ASN A 69 -9.68 12.09 16.59
C ASN A 69 -10.69 10.92 16.43
N ASN A 70 -10.86 10.48 15.18
CA ASN A 70 -11.75 9.39 14.83
C ASN A 70 -11.07 8.04 15.08
N ASN A 71 -11.88 7.00 15.32
CA ASN A 71 -11.45 5.60 15.40
C ASN A 71 -11.85 4.85 14.13
N LEU A 72 -11.56 5.40 12.94
CA LEU A 72 -11.79 4.68 11.69
C LEU A 72 -10.72 3.60 11.55
N GLU A 73 -11.11 2.34 11.67
CA GLU A 73 -10.21 1.25 11.27
C GLU A 73 -10.15 1.21 9.74
N GLY A 74 -8.95 1.33 9.18
CA GLY A 74 -8.74 1.15 7.74
C GLY A 74 -8.92 -0.31 7.32
N ALA A 75 -8.69 -0.60 6.03
CA ALA A 75 -8.65 -1.98 5.55
C ALA A 75 -7.69 -2.84 6.39
N LYS A 76 -8.18 -3.96 6.90
CA LYS A 76 -7.36 -4.95 7.64
C LYS A 76 -6.65 -5.88 6.69
N ASP A 77 -7.36 -6.30 5.65
CA ASP A 77 -6.85 -7.20 4.63
C ASP A 77 -7.67 -7.04 3.35
N PHE A 78 -7.30 -7.76 2.29
CA PHE A 78 -8.10 -7.86 1.07
C PHE A 78 -8.06 -9.27 0.48
N LYS A 79 -9.15 -9.65 -0.17
CA LYS A 79 -9.21 -10.82 -1.05
C LYS A 79 -9.27 -10.39 -2.51
N LEU A 80 -8.65 -11.16 -3.38
CA LEU A 80 -8.67 -11.02 -4.82
C LEU A 80 -8.93 -12.39 -5.45
N LEU A 81 -10.12 -12.56 -5.98
CA LEU A 81 -10.54 -13.79 -6.64
C LEU A 81 -10.48 -13.61 -8.16
N ARG A 82 -9.90 -14.60 -8.83
CA ARG A 82 -9.97 -14.76 -10.28
C ARG A 82 -11.39 -15.10 -10.75
N PRO A 83 -11.67 -15.04 -12.07
CA PRO A 83 -12.95 -15.50 -12.62
C PRO A 83 -13.30 -16.97 -12.30
N ASP A 84 -12.29 -17.81 -12.09
CA ASP A 84 -12.44 -19.22 -11.68
C ASP A 84 -12.55 -19.40 -10.15
N TYR A 85 -12.74 -18.31 -9.41
CA TYR A 85 -12.82 -18.25 -7.95
C TYR A 85 -11.55 -18.64 -7.19
N PHE A 86 -10.42 -18.78 -7.88
CA PHE A 86 -9.13 -18.99 -7.22
C PHE A 86 -8.64 -17.70 -6.55
N ASP A 87 -8.22 -17.81 -5.28
CA ASP A 87 -7.71 -16.70 -4.48
C ASP A 87 -6.23 -16.44 -4.77
N ILE A 88 -5.94 -15.22 -5.25
CA ILE A 88 -4.59 -14.74 -5.59
C ILE A 88 -4.13 -13.60 -4.67
N SER A 89 -4.70 -13.48 -3.47
CA SER A 89 -4.36 -12.39 -2.53
C SER A 89 -3.00 -12.63 -1.88
N HIS A 90 -2.77 -13.86 -1.44
CA HIS A 90 -1.62 -14.21 -0.59
C HIS A 90 -0.65 -15.22 -1.20
N GLY A 91 -1.01 -15.91 -2.30
CA GLY A 91 -0.18 -16.96 -2.90
C GLY A 91 1.13 -16.47 -3.56
N ASP A 92 2.04 -17.42 -3.82
CA ASP A 92 3.34 -17.27 -4.48
C ASP A 92 3.26 -17.16 -6.02
N PHE A 93 2.11 -16.74 -6.55
CA PHE A 93 1.90 -16.67 -8.01
C PHE A 93 2.77 -15.58 -8.69
N LEU A 94 3.42 -14.71 -7.91
CA LEU A 94 4.37 -13.68 -8.37
C LEU A 94 5.75 -13.95 -7.76
N SER A 95 6.72 -14.26 -8.62
CA SER A 95 8.11 -14.56 -8.23
C SER A 95 8.80 -13.44 -7.44
N ASP A 96 8.38 -12.19 -7.64
CA ASP A 96 8.96 -10.98 -7.03
C ASP A 96 7.94 -10.15 -6.23
N LYS A 97 6.97 -10.81 -5.58
CA LYS A 97 5.87 -10.15 -4.87
C LYS A 97 6.30 -9.06 -3.88
N ASN A 98 7.36 -9.30 -3.09
CA ASN A 98 7.85 -8.32 -2.11
C ASN A 98 8.36 -7.04 -2.78
N LYS A 99 9.10 -7.19 -3.89
CA LYS A 99 9.60 -6.06 -4.66
C LYS A 99 8.44 -5.29 -5.29
N LEU A 100 7.49 -6.01 -5.91
CA LEU A 100 6.29 -5.40 -6.49
C LEU A 100 5.46 -4.65 -5.44
N ASN A 101 5.23 -5.26 -4.26
CA ASN A 101 4.50 -4.62 -3.17
C ASN A 101 5.16 -3.30 -2.74
N LYS A 102 6.48 -3.30 -2.63
CA LYS A 102 7.23 -2.09 -2.31
C LYS A 102 7.08 -1.02 -3.40
N GLU A 103 7.22 -1.38 -4.67
CA GLU A 103 7.05 -0.44 -5.79
C GLU A 103 5.63 0.15 -5.87
N ILE A 104 4.61 -0.67 -5.61
CA ILE A 104 3.22 -0.21 -5.54
C ILE A 104 3.03 0.70 -4.33
N ALA A 105 3.53 0.30 -3.16
CA ALA A 105 3.42 1.09 -1.94
C ALA A 105 4.10 2.45 -2.11
N GLU A 106 5.28 2.51 -2.73
CA GLU A 106 5.97 3.76 -3.04
C GLU A 106 5.14 4.64 -3.98
N ARG A 107 4.54 4.06 -5.02
CA ARG A 107 3.72 4.80 -5.99
C ARG A 107 2.45 5.36 -5.36
N VAL A 108 1.72 4.53 -4.62
CA VAL A 108 0.51 4.92 -3.89
C VAL A 108 0.86 5.99 -2.86
N PHE A 109 1.90 5.76 -2.07
CA PHE A 109 2.39 6.73 -1.11
C PHE A 109 2.79 8.07 -1.77
N ASN A 110 3.47 8.03 -2.92
CA ASN A 110 3.84 9.24 -3.66
C ASN A 110 2.63 9.97 -4.23
N GLN A 111 1.58 9.26 -4.69
CA GLN A 111 0.30 9.89 -5.04
C GLN A 111 -0.35 10.57 -3.82
N PHE A 112 -0.20 10.01 -2.62
CA PHE A 112 -0.62 10.69 -1.39
C PHE A 112 0.32 11.82 -0.95
N LYS A 113 1.56 11.84 -1.44
CA LYS A 113 2.63 12.80 -1.10
C LYS A 113 2.54 14.09 -1.91
N GLU A 114 1.89 14.13 -3.07
CA GLU A 114 1.75 15.39 -3.81
C GLU A 114 1.10 16.50 -2.96
N ASP A 115 0.37 16.14 -1.89
CA ASP A 115 -0.19 17.06 -0.90
C ASP A 115 0.62 17.18 0.43
N ARG A 116 1.78 16.52 0.58
CA ARG A 116 2.58 16.51 1.83
C ARG A 116 4.08 16.65 1.60
N ILE A 117 4.64 17.73 2.15
CA ILE A 117 6.08 17.92 2.33
C ILE A 117 6.58 16.89 3.36
N PRO A 118 7.68 16.15 3.10
CA PRO A 118 8.25 15.23 4.08
C PRO A 118 8.55 15.97 5.39
N SER A 119 8.33 15.29 6.52
CA SER A 119 8.61 15.87 7.84
C SER A 119 10.11 16.03 8.09
N GLY A 120 10.93 15.25 7.38
CA GLY A 120 12.38 15.40 7.30
C GLY A 120 13.04 14.26 6.55
N SER A 121 14.36 14.17 6.64
CA SER A 121 15.15 13.07 6.10
C SER A 121 16.34 12.73 6.99
N VAL A 122 16.69 11.44 7.08
CA VAL A 122 17.89 10.96 7.78
C VAL A 122 18.57 9.90 6.91
N GLY A 123 19.89 9.99 6.73
CA GLY A 123 20.63 9.01 5.90
C GLY A 123 20.12 8.86 4.46
N GLY A 124 19.55 9.94 3.88
CA GLY A 124 18.92 9.90 2.55
C GLY A 124 17.52 9.30 2.50
N ILE A 125 16.97 8.83 3.63
CA ILE A 125 15.62 8.29 3.75
C ILE A 125 14.69 9.40 4.25
N SER A 126 13.68 9.76 3.45
CA SER A 126 12.62 10.66 3.89
C SER A 126 11.71 9.97 4.90
N TYR A 127 11.27 10.72 5.91
CA TYR A 127 10.27 10.26 6.87
C TYR A 127 9.09 11.22 6.93
N TYR A 128 7.93 10.65 7.29
CA TYR A 128 6.67 11.37 7.33
C TYR A 128 5.96 11.11 8.64
N ILE A 129 5.55 12.17 9.33
CA ILE A 129 4.68 12.07 10.50
C ILE A 129 3.25 11.88 10.00
N ILE A 130 2.70 10.70 10.21
CA ILE A 130 1.36 10.33 9.70
C ILE A 130 0.26 10.49 10.74
N ALA A 131 0.63 10.43 12.03
CA ALA A 131 -0.23 10.73 13.15
C ALA A 131 0.63 11.18 14.34
N SER A 132 0.19 12.19 15.08
CA SER A 132 0.88 12.63 16.29
C SER A 132 -0.12 13.20 17.29
N ASN A 133 0.02 12.82 18.56
CA ASN A 133 -0.66 13.44 19.69
C ASN A 133 0.33 13.65 20.85
N SER A 134 -0.17 14.03 22.03
CA SER A 134 0.67 14.31 23.20
C SER A 134 1.46 13.12 23.73
N LEU A 135 1.09 11.89 23.36
CA LEU A 135 1.69 10.65 23.87
C LEU A 135 2.39 9.82 22.79
N HIS A 136 1.88 9.83 21.56
CA HIS A 136 2.29 8.92 20.48
C HIS A 136 2.56 9.69 19.19
N THR A 137 3.66 9.38 18.52
CA THR A 137 3.90 9.75 17.11
C THR A 137 4.07 8.50 16.27
N ARG A 138 3.50 8.51 15.07
CA ARG A 138 3.71 7.48 14.05
C ARG A 138 4.48 8.07 12.89
N ILE A 139 5.55 7.38 12.54
CA ILE A 139 6.44 7.74 11.45
C ILE A 139 6.37 6.66 10.39
N MET A 140 6.26 7.12 9.15
CA MET A 140 6.31 6.26 7.98
C MET A 140 7.59 6.51 7.19
N THR A 141 8.19 5.42 6.73
CA THR A 141 9.42 5.41 5.93
C THR A 141 9.32 4.39 4.82
N ILE A 142 10.00 4.62 3.71
CA ILE A 142 10.04 3.66 2.59
C ILE A 142 10.79 2.38 2.99
N ASN A 143 11.89 2.54 3.74
CA ASN A 143 12.74 1.44 4.20
C ASN A 143 12.78 1.42 5.72
N LYS A 144 13.04 0.24 6.30
CA LYS A 144 13.39 0.14 7.71
C LYS A 144 14.62 1.01 7.99
N LEU A 145 14.50 1.86 9.01
CA LEU A 145 15.59 2.66 9.50
C LEU A 145 16.46 1.83 10.46
N ASP A 146 17.75 2.15 10.49
CA ASP A 146 18.64 1.62 11.52
C ASP A 146 18.44 2.31 12.87
N LYS A 147 19.14 1.81 13.89
CA LYS A 147 19.06 2.32 15.27
C LYS A 147 19.46 3.79 15.38
N GLU A 148 20.51 4.23 14.71
CA GLU A 148 21.03 5.60 14.81
C GLU A 148 20.08 6.58 14.13
N GLN A 149 19.53 6.19 12.98
CA GLN A 149 18.52 6.93 12.25
C GLN A 149 17.24 7.11 13.08
N ILE A 150 16.75 6.03 13.70
CA ILE A 150 15.57 6.08 14.58
C ILE A 150 15.82 7.00 15.78
N GLN A 151 16.99 6.89 16.41
CA GLN A 151 17.36 7.74 17.54
C GLN A 151 17.42 9.22 17.13
N THR A 152 18.03 9.50 15.98
CA THR A 152 18.14 10.85 15.42
C THR A 152 16.76 11.46 15.22
N ILE A 153 15.86 10.76 14.51
CA ILE A 153 14.49 11.26 14.28
C ILE A 153 13.76 11.45 15.61
N SER A 154 13.80 10.45 16.48
CA SER A 154 13.06 10.48 17.75
C SER A 154 13.52 11.62 18.67
N SER A 155 14.81 12.00 18.61
CA SER A 155 15.35 13.11 19.40
C SER A 155 14.78 14.48 19.03
N THR A 156 14.24 14.62 17.81
CA THR A 156 13.61 15.86 17.32
C THR A 156 12.15 15.97 17.71
N LEU A 157 11.57 14.92 18.28
CA LEU A 157 10.15 14.81 18.57
C LEU A 157 9.89 14.94 20.07
N ILE A 158 8.82 15.65 20.39
CA ILE A 158 8.39 15.94 21.75
C ILE A 158 7.70 14.75 22.49
N PRO A 159 7.08 13.71 21.85
CA PRO A 159 6.28 12.74 22.59
C PRO A 159 7.06 11.55 23.18
N SER A 160 6.38 10.86 24.10
CA SER A 160 6.91 9.76 24.92
C SER A 160 7.15 8.44 24.15
N ILE A 161 6.41 8.19 23.06
CA ILE A 161 6.51 6.96 22.26
C ILE A 161 6.40 7.27 20.75
N VAL A 162 7.33 6.74 19.96
CA VAL A 162 7.40 6.86 18.50
C VAL A 162 7.34 5.48 17.87
N TYR A 163 6.39 5.26 16.96
CA TYR A 163 6.23 4.02 16.21
C TYR A 163 6.71 4.21 14.77
N PHE A 164 7.50 3.24 14.28
CA PHE A 164 8.06 3.28 12.95
C PHE A 164 7.42 2.19 12.08
N HIS A 165 6.88 2.63 10.96
CA HIS A 165 6.20 1.81 9.98
C HIS A 165 6.90 1.92 8.64
N THR A 166 6.95 0.80 7.90
CA THR A 166 7.20 0.89 6.47
C THR A 166 5.92 1.29 5.75
N ILE A 167 6.04 1.88 4.57
CA ILE A 167 4.90 2.34 3.76
C ILE A 167 3.89 1.22 3.46
N ASP A 168 4.33 -0.03 3.35
CA ASP A 168 3.50 -1.20 3.10
C ASP A 168 2.81 -1.74 4.36
N GLN A 169 3.18 -1.25 5.55
CA GLN A 169 2.73 -1.73 6.86
C GLN A 169 2.40 -0.59 7.84
N PRO A 170 1.44 0.29 7.52
CA PRO A 170 1.27 1.54 8.26
C PRO A 170 0.41 1.43 9.54
N GLN A 171 -0.08 0.23 9.88
CA GLN A 171 -1.04 0.04 10.97
C GLN A 171 -0.39 -0.27 12.33
N LYS A 172 -1.19 -0.12 13.40
CA LYS A 172 -0.81 -0.49 14.76
C LYS A 172 -0.60 -2.01 14.86
N GLY A 173 0.51 -2.42 15.45
CA GLY A 173 0.94 -3.81 15.51
C GLY A 173 1.75 -4.26 14.29
N GLU A 174 1.81 -3.46 13.23
CA GLU A 174 2.67 -3.69 12.06
C GLU A 174 3.94 -2.81 12.11
N GLU A 175 4.20 -2.09 13.21
CA GLU A 175 5.45 -1.37 13.40
C GLU A 175 6.67 -2.30 13.39
N TYR A 176 7.74 -1.90 12.69
CA TYR A 176 9.02 -2.62 12.73
C TYR A 176 9.92 -2.13 13.87
N ALA A 177 9.62 -0.96 14.43
CA ALA A 177 10.32 -0.45 15.60
C ALA A 177 9.42 0.47 16.44
N MET A 178 9.68 0.51 17.74
CA MET A 178 9.06 1.43 18.68
C MET A 178 10.14 2.05 19.58
N LYS A 179 10.19 3.38 19.63
CA LYS A 179 11.08 4.14 20.51
C LYS A 179 10.28 4.79 21.63
N THR A 180 10.55 4.43 22.88
CA THR A 180 10.06 5.17 24.06
C THR A 180 11.14 6.11 24.59
N LYS A 181 10.86 6.88 25.64
CA LYS A 181 11.89 7.63 26.37
C LYS A 181 13.09 6.76 26.79
N TYR A 182 12.84 5.51 27.20
CA TYR A 182 13.85 4.65 27.81
C TYR A 182 14.40 3.60 26.84
N ASP A 183 13.54 3.03 26.00
CA ASP A 183 13.86 1.82 25.25
C ASP A 183 13.66 2.00 23.74
N LEU A 184 14.42 1.24 22.96
CA LEU A 184 14.18 1.05 21.54
C LEU A 184 13.94 -0.43 21.30
N LEU A 185 12.77 -0.77 20.77
CA LEU A 185 12.38 -2.13 20.42
C LEU A 185 12.33 -2.25 18.89
N PHE A 186 12.81 -3.38 18.38
CA PHE A 186 12.68 -3.80 16.99
C PHE A 186 11.83 -5.07 16.94
N TYR A 187 10.98 -5.18 15.91
CA TYR A 187 10.07 -6.30 15.67
C TYR A 187 10.38 -6.97 14.32
#